data_AF-A0AA96Z8J4-F1
#
_entry.id   AF-A0AA96Z8J4-F1
#
_cell.length_a   1.000
_cell.length_b   1.000
_cell.length_c   1.000
_cell.angle_alpha   90.00
_cell.angle_beta   90.00
_cell.angle_gamma   90.00
#
_symmetry.space_group_name_H-M   'P 1'
#
loop_
_entity.id
_entity.type
_entity.pdbx_description
1 polymer ?
#
loop_
_entity_poly.entity_id
_entity_poly.type
_entity_poly.pdbx_seq_one_letter_code
_entity_poly.pdbx_strand_id
1 'polypeptide(L)'
;MRKVFPMLLLLLSVVTTSFSQEINELDFLTSGKWQVESVQIGDEIQNYSDDNSWMVFHKDGKYQVVMSDDEKNGNWKFVEATKSIKLEGDESLIDGLKIKLLNDKELLFSATQGDIVYSMKLRK
;
A
#
# COMPACT_ATOMS: atom_id res chain seq x y z
N MET A 1 40.26 -38.48 32.93
CA MET A 1 39.75 -37.56 31.89
C MET A 1 38.39 -38.03 31.43
N ARG A 2 37.29 -37.40 31.83
CA ARG A 2 35.95 -37.51 31.22
C ARG A 2 34.96 -36.68 32.03
N LYS A 3 33.94 -36.17 31.34
CA LYS A 3 32.80 -35.38 31.85
C LYS A 3 33.00 -33.85 31.87
N VAL A 4 33.34 -33.28 30.71
CA VAL A 4 33.05 -31.85 30.45
C VAL A 4 32.18 -31.68 29.19
N PHE A 5 31.72 -32.78 28.60
CA PHE A 5 31.15 -32.78 27.25
C PHE A 5 29.65 -32.49 27.10
N PRO A 6 28.76 -32.57 28.12
CA PRO A 6 27.33 -32.36 27.83
C PRO A 6 26.91 -30.89 27.86
N MET A 7 27.72 -29.98 28.40
CA MET A 7 27.29 -28.58 28.62
C MET A 7 27.44 -27.69 27.39
N LEU A 8 28.26 -28.07 26.42
CA LEU A 8 28.46 -27.28 25.20
C LEU A 8 27.34 -27.48 24.15
N LEU A 9 26.56 -28.56 24.25
CA LEU A 9 25.55 -28.90 23.25
C LEU A 9 24.21 -28.16 23.43
N LEU A 10 23.99 -27.54 24.60
CA LEU A 10 22.71 -26.89 24.95
C LEU A 10 22.63 -25.42 24.50
N LEU A 11 23.72 -24.86 23.98
CA LEU A 11 23.78 -23.47 23.49
C LEU A 11 23.43 -23.35 21.98
N LEU A 12 23.11 -24.45 21.29
CA LEU A 12 22.95 -24.45 19.84
C LEU A 12 21.50 -24.32 19.34
N SER A 13 20.49 -24.22 20.23
CA SER A 13 19.11 -24.52 19.85
C SER A 13 18.13 -23.34 19.84
N VAL A 14 18.57 -22.08 19.73
CA VAL A 14 17.62 -20.98 19.52
C VAL A 14 18.18 -19.91 18.59
N VAL A 15 18.37 -20.25 17.31
CA VAL A 15 18.20 -19.27 16.23
C VAL A 15 16.78 -19.44 15.72
N THR A 16 15.81 -18.81 16.39
CA THR A 16 14.50 -18.57 15.78
C THR A 16 14.74 -17.58 14.65
N THR A 17 14.88 -18.08 13.43
CA THR A 17 14.79 -17.27 12.22
C THR A 17 13.39 -16.68 12.19
N SER A 18 13.24 -15.45 12.67
CA SER A 18 12.06 -14.65 12.41
C SER A 18 12.05 -14.41 10.90
N PHE A 19 11.30 -15.23 10.17
CA PHE A 19 10.94 -14.92 8.80
C PHE A 19 10.07 -13.68 8.86
N SER A 20 10.69 -12.50 8.75
CA SER A 20 9.96 -11.34 8.27
C SER A 20 9.55 -11.69 6.85
N GLN A 21 8.30 -12.15 6.67
CA GLN A 21 7.76 -12.36 5.34
C GLN A 21 7.88 -11.02 4.63
N GLU A 22 8.67 -10.98 3.56
CA GLU A 22 8.80 -9.80 2.72
C GLU A 22 7.42 -9.57 2.11
N ILE A 23 6.71 -8.57 2.62
CA ILE A 23 5.38 -8.18 2.15
C ILE A 23 5.57 -7.74 0.70
N ASN A 24 5.09 -8.53 -0.26
CA ASN A 24 5.08 -8.12 -1.65
C ASN A 24 3.98 -7.07 -1.84
N GLU A 25 4.32 -5.78 -1.74
CA GLU A 25 3.36 -4.70 -1.84
C GLU A 25 2.57 -4.77 -3.16
N LEU A 26 3.22 -5.21 -4.23
CA LEU A 26 2.58 -5.37 -5.52
C LEU A 26 1.44 -6.39 -5.47
N ASP A 27 1.60 -7.49 -4.73
CA ASP A 27 0.55 -8.50 -4.58
C ASP A 27 -0.64 -7.96 -3.79
N PHE A 28 -0.42 -7.19 -2.73
CA PHE A 28 -1.51 -6.55 -2.00
C PHE A 28 -2.23 -5.50 -2.84
N LEU A 29 -1.49 -4.62 -3.52
CA LEU A 29 -2.04 -3.59 -4.40
C LEU A 29 -2.91 -4.20 -5.50
N THR A 30 -2.43 -5.28 -6.11
CA THR A 30 -3.06 -5.91 -7.29
C THR A 30 -3.99 -7.08 -6.98
N SER A 31 -4.29 -7.35 -5.71
CA SER A 31 -5.14 -8.48 -5.30
C SER A 31 -6.64 -8.26 -5.52
N GLY A 32 -7.06 -7.10 -6.03
CA GLY A 32 -8.45 -6.86 -6.43
C GLY A 32 -8.91 -5.43 -6.25
N LYS A 33 -10.23 -5.28 -6.08
CA LYS A 33 -10.91 -4.00 -5.88
C LYS A 33 -10.71 -3.48 -4.46
N TRP A 34 -10.33 -2.22 -4.37
CA TRP A 34 -10.25 -1.44 -3.14
C TRP A 34 -11.44 -0.49 -3.08
N GLN A 35 -12.27 -0.58 -2.05
CA GLN A 35 -13.34 0.39 -1.82
C GLN A 35 -12.76 1.67 -1.22
N VAL A 36 -13.20 2.82 -1.70
CA VAL A 36 -12.80 4.11 -1.12
C VAL A 36 -13.59 4.31 0.17
N GLU A 37 -12.89 4.49 1.29
CA GLU A 37 -13.52 4.76 2.59
C GLU A 37 -13.58 6.27 2.85
N SER A 38 -12.46 6.97 2.60
CA SER A 38 -12.40 8.42 2.76
C SER A 38 -11.33 9.06 1.89
N VAL A 39 -11.57 10.32 1.56
CA VAL A 39 -10.62 11.22 0.92
C VAL A 39 -10.50 12.45 1.80
N GLN A 40 -9.27 12.80 2.18
CA GLN A 40 -8.96 14.01 2.93
C GLN A 40 -8.14 14.96 2.06
N ILE A 41 -8.53 16.22 2.03
CA ILE A 41 -7.86 17.31 1.32
C ILE A 41 -7.63 18.44 2.32
N GLY A 42 -6.39 18.60 2.79
CA GLY A 42 -6.10 19.50 3.91
C GLY A 42 -6.89 19.09 5.15
N ASP A 43 -7.77 19.99 5.63
CA ASP A 43 -8.61 19.75 6.81
C ASP A 43 -9.99 19.17 6.47
N GLU A 44 -10.36 19.11 5.18
CA GLU A 44 -11.66 18.58 4.75
C GLU A 44 -11.59 17.07 4.53
N ILE A 45 -12.54 16.34 5.14
CA ILE A 45 -12.67 14.89 5.00
C ILE A 45 -14.02 14.57 4.36
N GLN A 46 -13.98 13.87 3.23
CA GLN A 46 -15.13 13.28 2.60
C GLN A 46 -15.14 11.77 2.86
N ASN A 47 -16.19 11.28 3.52
CA ASN A 47 -16.39 9.86 3.76
C ASN A 47 -17.29 9.27 2.68
N TYR A 48 -17.00 8.03 2.28
CA TYR A 48 -17.76 7.27 1.31
C TYR A 48 -18.34 6.05 2.04
N SER A 49 -19.67 5.98 2.13
CA SER A 49 -20.39 4.89 2.78
C SER A 49 -20.79 3.76 1.84
N ASP A 50 -20.82 4.07 0.54
CA ASP A 50 -21.43 3.23 -0.47
C ASP A 50 -20.34 2.58 -1.33
N ASP A 51 -20.56 1.32 -1.71
CA ASP A 51 -19.60 0.51 -2.48
C ASP A 51 -19.42 0.99 -3.95
N ASN A 52 -19.97 2.16 -4.29
CA ASN A 52 -19.93 2.75 -5.62
C ASN A 52 -18.59 3.44 -5.91
N SER A 53 -17.84 3.84 -4.89
CA SER A 53 -16.50 4.43 -5.05
C SER A 53 -15.41 3.39 -4.78
N TRP A 54 -14.56 3.13 -5.77
CA TRP A 54 -13.55 2.09 -5.70
C TRP A 54 -12.37 2.31 -6.66
N MET A 55 -11.27 1.61 -6.41
CA MET A 55 -10.05 1.62 -7.21
C MET A 55 -9.53 0.21 -7.44
N VAL A 56 -8.97 -0.07 -8.63
CA VAL A 56 -8.30 -1.32 -8.96
C VAL A 56 -6.93 -1.01 -9.56
N PHE A 57 -5.91 -1.71 -9.07
CA PHE A 57 -4.57 -1.74 -9.68
C PHE A 57 -4.36 -3.10 -10.34
N HIS A 58 -4.14 -3.12 -11.65
CA HIS A 58 -3.89 -4.35 -12.40
C HIS A 58 -2.38 -4.65 -12.48
N LYS A 59 -2.03 -5.94 -12.48
CA LYS A 59 -0.64 -6.40 -12.63
C LYS A 59 0.01 -6.00 -13.97
N ASP A 60 -0.80 -5.72 -15.00
CA ASP A 60 -0.33 -5.23 -16.30
C ASP A 60 0.01 -3.73 -16.31
N GLY A 61 -0.10 -3.06 -15.15
CA GLY A 61 0.20 -1.63 -15.01
C GLY A 61 -0.98 -0.73 -15.33
N LYS A 62 -2.20 -1.24 -15.50
CA LYS A 62 -3.41 -0.40 -15.64
C LYS A 62 -4.09 -0.14 -14.31
N TYR A 63 -4.75 1.00 -14.18
CA TYR A 63 -5.63 1.28 -13.05
C TYR A 63 -7.00 1.75 -13.52
N GLN A 64 -7.98 1.55 -12.64
CA GLN A 64 -9.33 2.08 -12.78
C GLN A 64 -9.74 2.68 -11.44
N VAL A 65 -10.32 3.87 -11.47
CA VAL A 65 -10.91 4.56 -10.33
C VAL A 65 -12.33 4.93 -10.71
N VAL A 66 -13.26 4.62 -9.82
CA VAL A 66 -14.63 5.12 -9.86
C VAL A 66 -14.87 5.90 -8.57
N MET A 67 -15.31 7.14 -8.70
CA MET A 67 -15.71 8.01 -7.59
C MET A 67 -17.10 8.54 -7.88
N SER A 68 -18.10 8.08 -7.15
CA SER A 68 -19.52 8.38 -7.43
C SER A 68 -19.89 8.02 -8.89
N ASP A 69 -20.12 9.01 -9.76
CA ASP A 69 -20.52 8.82 -11.16
C ASP A 69 -19.34 9.01 -12.15
N ASP A 70 -18.16 9.39 -11.65
CA ASP A 70 -16.98 9.65 -12.47
C ASP A 70 -16.06 8.43 -12.51
N GLU A 71 -15.63 8.05 -13.72
CA GLU A 71 -14.67 6.98 -13.94
C GLU A 71 -13.39 7.51 -14.61
N LYS A 72 -12.24 7.12 -14.08
CA LYS A 72 -10.91 7.41 -14.64
C LYS A 72 -10.12 6.12 -14.80
N ASN A 73 -9.51 5.96 -15.97
CA ASN A 73 -8.63 4.85 -16.29
C ASN A 73 -7.27 5.37 -16.75
N GLY A 74 -6.21 4.59 -16.55
CA GLY A 74 -4.90 4.93 -17.06
C GLY A 74 -3.85 3.88 -16.73
N ASN A 75 -2.58 4.25 -16.86
CA ASN A 75 -1.47 3.41 -16.45
C ASN A 75 -0.89 3.89 -15.12
N TRP A 76 -0.33 2.97 -14.35
CA TRP A 76 0.35 3.25 -13.10
C TRP A 76 1.66 2.46 -13.01
N LYS A 77 2.56 2.96 -12.16
CA LYS A 77 3.80 2.28 -11.81
C LYS A 77 4.04 2.35 -10.32
N PHE A 78 4.52 1.25 -9.76
CA PHE A 78 5.08 1.23 -8.42
C PHE A 78 6.53 1.70 -8.45
N VAL A 79 6.87 2.68 -7.63
CA VAL A 79 8.25 3.17 -7.44
C VAL A 79 8.73 2.64 -6.10
N GLU A 80 9.45 1.54 -6.13
CA GLU A 80 9.91 0.82 -4.94
C GLU A 80 10.78 1.70 -4.02
N ALA A 81 11.67 2.49 -4.61
CA ALA A 81 12.59 3.38 -3.88
C ALA A 81 11.87 4.38 -2.96
N THR A 82 10.68 4.83 -3.34
CA THR A 82 9.88 5.81 -2.59
C THR A 82 8.60 5.21 -2.02
N LYS A 83 8.38 3.89 -2.22
CA LYS A 83 7.13 3.18 -1.94
C LYS A 83 5.91 4.00 -2.36
N SER A 84 5.93 4.48 -3.61
CA SER A 84 4.88 5.34 -4.16
C SER A 84 4.29 4.80 -5.46
N ILE A 85 3.03 5.16 -5.70
CA ILE A 85 2.31 4.85 -6.93
C ILE A 85 2.30 6.10 -7.80
N LYS A 86 2.79 5.99 -9.02
CA LYS A 86 2.71 7.06 -10.03
C LYS A 86 1.63 6.73 -11.04
N LEU A 87 0.68 7.63 -11.23
CA LEU A 87 -0.30 7.54 -12.31
C LEU A 87 0.29 8.24 -13.53
N GLU A 88 0.47 7.52 -14.63
CA GLU A 88 1.06 8.08 -15.84
C GLU A 88 0.11 9.10 -16.49
N GLY A 89 0.66 10.22 -16.96
CA GLY A 89 -0.11 11.31 -17.55
C GLY A 89 -0.73 12.28 -16.54
N ASP A 90 -0.56 12.06 -15.23
CA ASP A 90 -1.00 12.98 -14.18
C ASP A 90 0.22 13.68 -13.54
N GLU A 91 0.65 14.79 -14.16
CA GLU A 91 1.81 15.57 -13.70
C GLU A 91 1.52 16.40 -12.44
N SER A 92 0.26 16.45 -12.00
CA SER A 92 -0.16 17.23 -10.84
C SER A 92 0.37 16.66 -9.52
N LEU A 93 0.71 15.37 -9.50
CA LEU A 93 1.21 14.63 -8.35
C LEU A 93 2.68 14.22 -8.57
N ILE A 94 3.58 15.21 -8.58
CA ILE A 94 5.02 15.05 -8.91
C ILE A 94 5.68 13.90 -8.13
N ASP A 95 5.34 13.76 -6.85
CA ASP A 95 5.88 12.75 -5.94
C ASP A 95 5.14 11.39 -6.01
N GLY A 96 4.02 11.33 -6.72
CA GLY A 96 3.09 10.22 -6.71
C GLY A 96 2.34 10.06 -5.39
N LEU A 97 1.51 9.02 -5.32
CA LEU A 97 0.77 8.61 -4.13
C LEU A 97 1.70 7.78 -3.23
N LYS A 98 2.26 8.38 -2.18
CA LYS A 98 3.12 7.68 -1.21
C LYS A 98 2.28 6.74 -0.36
N ILE A 99 2.62 5.46 -0.34
CA ILE A 99 1.93 4.47 0.50
C ILE A 99 2.34 4.68 1.95
N LYS A 100 1.34 4.85 2.83
CA LYS A 100 1.51 5.02 4.28
C LYS A 100 1.16 3.75 5.04
N LEU A 101 0.17 3.01 4.55
CA LEU A 101 -0.22 1.71 5.07
C LEU A 101 -0.66 0.84 3.91
N LEU A 102 -0.25 -0.42 3.92
CA LEU A 102 -0.71 -1.43 2.97
C LEU A 102 -0.70 -2.80 3.65
N ASN A 103 -1.86 -3.45 3.66
CA ASN A 103 -2.03 -4.83 4.09
C ASN A 103 -3.17 -5.49 3.28
N ASP A 104 -3.70 -6.62 3.74
CA ASP A 104 -4.79 -7.36 3.08
C ASP A 104 -6.14 -6.64 3.12
N LYS A 105 -6.32 -5.70 4.05
CA LYS A 105 -7.61 -5.04 4.35
C LYS A 105 -7.60 -3.56 4.10
N GLU A 106 -6.45 -2.90 4.21
CA GLU A 106 -6.34 -1.45 4.21
C GLU A 106 -5.19 -0.98 3.33
N LEU A 107 -5.49 0.06 2.55
CA LEU A 107 -4.52 0.83 1.78
C LEU A 107 -4.72 2.31 2.12
N LEU A 108 -3.69 2.94 2.65
CA LEU A 108 -3.64 4.38 2.87
C LEU A 108 -2.52 4.96 2.03
N PHE A 109 -2.82 5.91 1.18
CA PHE A 109 -1.81 6.71 0.51
C PHE A 109 -1.98 8.19 0.77
N SER A 110 -0.89 8.94 0.61
CA SER A 110 -0.87 10.40 0.69
C SER A 110 -0.12 11.00 -0.49
N ALA A 111 -0.56 12.16 -0.95
CA ALA A 111 0.17 12.97 -1.90
C ALA A 111 0.20 14.43 -1.45
N THR A 112 1.11 15.20 -2.01
CA THR A 112 1.25 16.62 -1.71
C THR A 112 1.27 17.39 -3.02
N GLN A 113 0.42 18.41 -3.11
CA GLN A 113 0.37 19.33 -4.23
C GLN A 113 0.49 20.75 -3.69
N GLY A 114 1.65 21.38 -3.88
CA GLY A 114 1.97 22.64 -3.19
C GLY A 114 1.98 22.44 -1.67
N ASP A 115 1.20 23.26 -0.96
CA ASP A 115 1.06 23.18 0.51
C ASP A 115 -0.09 22.25 0.96
N ILE A 116 -0.85 21.68 0.03
CA ILE A 116 -2.02 20.86 0.33
C ILE A 116 -1.61 19.39 0.37
N VAL A 117 -1.95 18.71 1.47
CA VAL A 117 -1.81 17.27 1.63
C VAL A 117 -3.13 16.59 1.32
N TYR A 118 -3.07 15.59 0.46
CA TYR A 118 -4.16 14.71 0.10
C TYR A 118 -3.89 13.36 0.75
N SER A 119 -4.90 12.74 1.33
CA SER A 119 -4.82 11.33 1.69
C SER A 119 -6.09 10.58 1.30
N MET A 120 -5.94 9.32 0.95
CA MET A 120 -7.07 8.46 0.61
C MET A 120 -6.91 7.15 1.35
N LYS A 121 -7.96 6.80 2.09
CA LYS A 121 -8.08 5.52 2.77
C LYS A 121 -8.99 4.62 1.96
N LEU A 122 -8.51 3.41 1.70
CA LEU A 122 -9.24 2.39 0.98
C LEU A 122 -9.25 1.09 1.77
N ARG A 123 -10.30 0.29 1.58
CA ARG A 123 -10.52 -0.97 2.27
C ARG A 123 -10.90 -2.12 1.34
N LYS A 124 -10.85 -3.34 1.86
CA LYS A 124 -11.38 -4.57 1.27
C LYS A 124 -12.33 -5.27 2.21
#